data_AF-A0A8T0WSQ1-F1
#
_entry.id   AF-A0A8T0WSQ1-F1
#
_cell.length_a   1.000
_cell.length_b   1.000
_cell.length_c   1.000
_cell.angle_alpha   90.00
_cell.angle_beta   90.00
_cell.angle_gamma   90.00
#
_symmetry.space_group_name_H-M   'P 1'
#
loop_
_entity.id
_entity.type
_entity.pdbx_description
1 polymer ?
#
loop_
_entity_poly.entity_id
_entity_poly.type
_entity_poly.pdbx_seq_one_letter_code
_entity_poly.pdbx_strand_id
1 'polypeptide(L)'
;MNGATFVNIDMIENNKDGTRMLLVEDDGGGMNPDKMRHCMSLGYSAKSKVKNTIGQYGNGFKTSTMRLGADVLVFSRSRGTEGTRTTQSIGMLSYTFLRSTNKEDIIVPMIDYEKEQEWERKARTTGTDWRISLETIIQWSPYSTEAELIQEFGSIGEQGTRIVIYNLWEDDEGELELDFDADANDIQIRGVNRDQKNIQMANQFPNSKHFFTYRHSLRSYASILYLWLPDNFRMILRGIEIEHHNIVNDLMLKKQLTYKPAMANGFPKDTHMAATVTIGFVKDAKHHIDIQGFNVYHKNRLIKPFWRVWTAAGSGGRGIIGVLEVNFVEPAHDKQDFERTNCLARLEARLNRMQKKYWSDNRHRIGYRIDSESTSSGTRKRGQSSRRFEKGSQKSIYLQRIKSADRSCSDLINKNIDASMSSPVMTKPSAPNRELSSRTPQRAEMSASTIRPERSVLHSLSNTSDGDTEIAITPSRSTSPTLRTPEKSFRKVNTSLPSPSLDGVKRSERIAARYQSKEANVTTNGERQSSVDAEAVINQLKEENSSVKER
;
A
#
# COMPACT_ATOMS: atom_id res chain seq x y z
N MET A 1 16.52 -9.84 -22.62
CA MET A 1 15.75 -10.02 -21.35
C MET A 1 15.43 -8.64 -20.81
N ASN A 2 14.24 -8.43 -20.25
CA ASN A 2 13.71 -7.07 -20.01
C ASN A 2 13.44 -6.76 -18.52
N GLY A 3 13.70 -7.72 -17.62
CA GLY A 3 13.73 -7.48 -16.17
C GLY A 3 15.09 -6.95 -15.74
N ALA A 4 15.10 -6.11 -14.71
CA ALA A 4 16.31 -5.63 -14.05
C ALA A 4 17.01 -6.77 -13.28
N THR A 5 18.33 -6.66 -13.09
CA THR A 5 19.14 -7.49 -12.18
C THR A 5 19.45 -6.76 -10.87
N PHE A 6 19.25 -5.45 -10.81
CA PHE A 6 19.22 -4.73 -9.53
C PHE A 6 18.21 -3.58 -9.50
N VAL A 7 17.96 -3.08 -8.28
CA VAL A 7 17.49 -1.71 -8.05
C VAL A 7 18.37 -1.07 -6.99
N ASN A 8 18.86 0.14 -7.25
CA ASN A 8 19.58 0.96 -6.29
C ASN A 8 18.67 2.08 -5.78
N ILE A 9 18.74 2.39 -4.49
CA ILE A 9 18.03 3.48 -3.83
C ILE A 9 19.03 4.26 -2.99
N ASP A 10 19.17 5.56 -3.22
CA ASP A 10 20.17 6.36 -2.50
C ASP A 10 19.70 7.79 -2.25
N MET A 11 20.42 8.51 -1.39
CA MET A 11 20.31 9.95 -1.24
C MET A 11 21.52 10.61 -1.91
N ILE A 12 21.24 11.53 -2.82
CA ILE A 12 22.24 12.35 -3.52
C ILE A 12 21.98 13.83 -3.23
N GLU A 13 23.04 14.63 -3.18
CA GLU A 13 22.96 16.07 -2.94
C GLU A 13 22.86 16.84 -4.26
N ASN A 14 22.09 17.92 -4.27
CA ASN A 14 21.89 18.78 -5.42
C ASN A 14 23.08 19.75 -5.59
N ASN A 15 23.82 19.62 -6.69
CA ASN A 15 24.99 20.45 -6.96
C ASN A 15 24.68 21.97 -7.09
N LYS A 16 23.41 22.38 -7.25
CA LYS A 16 23.01 23.81 -7.32
C LYS A 16 22.93 24.49 -5.95
N ASP A 17 22.46 23.77 -4.93
CA ASP A 17 21.99 24.38 -3.67
C ASP A 17 22.22 23.53 -2.39
N GLY A 18 22.75 22.31 -2.53
CA GLY A 18 22.99 21.38 -1.41
C GLY A 18 21.76 20.66 -0.88
N THR A 19 20.58 20.82 -1.50
CA THR A 19 19.36 20.11 -1.09
C THR A 19 19.47 18.60 -1.33
N ARG A 20 18.79 17.82 -0.51
CA ARG A 20 18.82 16.34 -0.59
C ARG A 20 17.76 15.83 -1.55
N MET A 21 18.14 14.86 -2.38
CA MET A 21 17.31 14.25 -3.41
C MET A 21 17.31 12.73 -3.27
N LEU A 22 16.18 12.10 -3.56
CA LEU A 22 16.03 10.64 -3.53
C LEU A 22 16.25 10.06 -4.93
N LEU A 23 17.28 9.22 -5.06
CA LEU A 23 17.66 8.50 -6.27
C LEU A 23 17.04 7.09 -6.26
N VAL A 24 16.47 6.66 -7.38
CA VAL A 24 16.12 5.26 -7.66
C VAL A 24 16.60 4.88 -9.06
N GLU A 25 17.37 3.80 -9.19
CA GLU A 25 18.00 3.38 -10.46
C GLU A 25 17.85 1.86 -10.71
N ASP A 26 17.56 1.46 -11.95
CA ASP A 26 17.42 0.05 -12.39
C ASP A 26 18.07 -0.21 -13.77
N ASP A 27 18.58 -1.42 -14.00
CA ASP A 27 19.21 -1.90 -15.25
C ASP A 27 18.23 -2.67 -16.18
N GLY A 28 16.92 -2.50 -15.96
CA GLY A 28 15.87 -3.15 -16.73
C GLY A 28 15.83 -2.69 -18.19
N GLY A 29 14.86 -3.22 -18.95
CA GLY A 29 14.74 -2.91 -20.39
C GLY A 29 14.43 -1.46 -20.77
N GLY A 30 14.37 -0.55 -19.79
CA GLY A 30 14.14 0.89 -19.95
C GLY A 30 12.88 1.27 -20.73
N MET A 31 12.87 2.52 -21.19
CA MET A 31 11.79 3.13 -21.95
C MET A 31 12.32 3.79 -23.22
N ASN A 32 11.62 3.58 -24.33
CA ASN A 32 11.75 4.40 -25.52
C ASN A 32 10.77 5.60 -25.41
N PRO A 33 10.83 6.60 -26.31
CA PRO A 33 10.05 7.83 -26.21
C PRO A 33 8.55 7.65 -25.91
N ASP A 34 7.87 6.72 -26.59
CA ASP A 34 6.43 6.49 -26.36
C ASP A 34 6.14 5.73 -25.05
N LYS A 35 7.02 4.80 -24.62
CA LYS A 35 6.92 4.20 -23.26
C LYS A 35 7.12 5.26 -22.18
N MET A 36 8.05 6.19 -22.35
CA MET A 36 8.26 7.31 -21.43
C MET A 36 7.00 8.19 -21.35
N ARG A 37 6.40 8.53 -22.51
CA ARG A 37 5.14 9.30 -22.57
C ARG A 37 4.00 8.58 -21.85
N HIS A 38 3.81 7.28 -22.08
CA HIS A 38 2.85 6.46 -21.30
C HIS A 38 3.21 6.34 -19.81
N CYS A 39 4.49 6.40 -19.44
CA CYS A 39 4.92 6.42 -18.04
C CYS A 39 4.52 7.71 -17.34
N MET A 40 4.52 8.84 -18.06
CA MET A 40 4.08 10.15 -17.54
C MET A 40 2.56 10.34 -17.60
N SER A 41 1.87 9.86 -18.64
CA SER A 41 0.40 9.97 -18.76
C SER A 41 -0.37 9.10 -17.76
N LEU A 42 -1.40 9.64 -17.11
CA LEU A 42 -2.25 8.91 -16.15
C LEU A 42 -2.98 7.71 -16.79
N GLY A 43 -3.26 6.67 -16.00
CA GLY A 43 -4.05 5.50 -16.41
C GLY A 43 -3.39 4.51 -17.38
N TYR A 44 -2.31 4.88 -18.09
CA TYR A 44 -1.68 4.00 -19.07
C TYR A 44 -0.90 2.84 -18.42
N SER A 45 -1.24 1.60 -18.82
CA SER A 45 -0.53 0.38 -18.39
C SER A 45 -0.68 -0.76 -19.39
N ALA A 46 0.36 -1.03 -20.16
CA ALA A 46 0.45 -2.25 -20.99
C ALA A 46 0.57 -3.53 -20.13
N LYS A 47 1.05 -3.40 -18.88
CA LYS A 47 1.22 -4.52 -17.92
C LYS A 47 -0.11 -5.09 -17.43
N SER A 48 -1.22 -4.36 -17.56
CA SER A 48 -2.59 -4.84 -17.30
C SER A 48 -2.95 -6.18 -17.97
N LYS A 49 -2.35 -6.48 -19.14
CA LYS A 49 -2.57 -7.73 -19.89
C LYS A 49 -1.55 -8.85 -19.56
N VAL A 50 -0.58 -8.59 -18.69
CA VAL A 50 0.53 -9.50 -18.39
C VAL A 50 0.35 -10.12 -17.00
N LYS A 51 0.13 -11.44 -16.97
CA LYS A 51 0.00 -12.23 -15.72
C LYS A 51 1.22 -12.01 -14.81
N ASN A 52 0.97 -12.12 -13.50
CA ASN A 52 1.97 -12.00 -12.42
C ASN A 52 2.69 -10.63 -12.32
N THR A 53 2.23 -9.59 -13.03
CA THR A 53 2.77 -8.23 -12.83
C THR A 53 2.08 -7.49 -11.68
N ILE A 54 2.88 -6.82 -10.84
CA ILE A 54 2.41 -6.01 -9.69
C ILE A 54 1.87 -4.64 -10.13
N GLY A 55 2.36 -4.11 -11.25
CA GLY A 55 2.03 -2.77 -11.76
C GLY A 55 0.88 -2.76 -12.75
N GLN A 56 -0.37 -2.84 -12.28
CA GLN A 56 -1.54 -2.98 -13.15
C GLN A 56 -2.20 -1.63 -13.53
N TYR A 57 -2.40 -0.70 -12.58
CA TYR A 57 -3.24 0.50 -12.75
C TYR A 57 -2.60 1.73 -13.44
N GLY A 58 -1.32 1.69 -13.85
CA GLY A 58 -0.64 2.81 -14.54
C GLY A 58 -0.31 4.06 -13.70
N ASN A 59 -0.95 4.24 -12.53
CA ASN A 59 -0.79 5.45 -11.70
C ASN A 59 0.41 5.42 -10.74
N GLY A 60 0.89 4.23 -10.36
CA GLY A 60 1.77 4.04 -9.20
C GLY A 60 3.03 4.92 -9.17
N PHE A 61 3.69 5.11 -10.33
CA PHE A 61 4.85 6.01 -10.45
C PHE A 61 4.51 7.46 -10.07
N LYS A 62 3.44 8.03 -10.64
CA LYS A 62 3.01 9.41 -10.37
C LYS A 62 2.61 9.60 -8.91
N THR A 63 1.81 8.67 -8.38
CA THR A 63 1.31 8.75 -6.99
C THR A 63 2.42 8.58 -5.95
N SER A 64 3.45 7.78 -6.22
CA SER A 64 4.58 7.60 -5.29
C SER A 64 5.58 8.75 -5.36
N THR A 65 6.00 9.18 -6.55
CA THR A 65 6.95 10.29 -6.71
C THR A 65 6.42 11.59 -6.14
N MET A 66 5.18 11.97 -6.47
CA MET A 66 4.54 13.19 -5.95
C MET A 66 4.20 13.11 -4.45
N ARG A 67 4.30 11.93 -3.81
CA ARG A 67 4.26 11.79 -2.35
C ARG A 67 5.65 11.82 -1.71
N LEU A 68 6.73 11.70 -2.47
CA LEU A 68 8.10 11.74 -1.93
C LEU A 68 8.73 13.14 -2.05
N GLY A 69 8.44 13.85 -3.14
CA GLY A 69 8.75 15.27 -3.30
C GLY A 69 7.78 15.97 -4.23
N ALA A 70 7.92 17.28 -4.37
CA ALA A 70 7.13 18.10 -5.28
C ALA A 70 7.48 17.82 -6.76
N ASP A 71 8.73 17.41 -7.04
CA ASP A 71 9.26 17.35 -8.39
C ASP A 71 10.07 16.07 -8.65
N VAL A 72 10.01 15.55 -9.88
CA VAL A 72 10.77 14.36 -10.30
C VAL A 72 11.25 14.47 -11.74
N LEU A 73 12.50 14.07 -11.95
CA LEU A 73 13.11 13.90 -13.27
C LEU A 73 13.38 12.42 -13.51
N VAL A 74 13.01 11.91 -14.69
CA VAL A 74 13.27 10.52 -15.10
C VAL A 74 14.15 10.52 -16.33
N PHE A 75 15.29 9.86 -16.22
CA PHE A 75 16.16 9.45 -17.32
C PHE A 75 15.86 7.98 -17.62
N SER A 76 15.77 7.59 -18.89
CA SER A 76 15.73 6.18 -19.25
C SER A 76 16.42 5.93 -20.58
N ARG A 77 17.18 4.84 -20.66
CA ARG A 77 17.81 4.37 -21.91
C ARG A 77 17.23 3.01 -22.28
N SER A 78 16.92 2.83 -23.55
CA SER A 78 16.37 1.60 -24.13
C SER A 78 17.22 1.22 -25.35
N ARG A 79 17.88 0.04 -25.31
CA ARG A 79 18.63 -0.55 -26.43
C ARG A 79 17.86 -0.54 -27.76
N GLY A 80 16.53 -0.61 -27.70
CA GLY A 80 15.64 -0.81 -28.84
C GLY A 80 15.14 -2.25 -28.92
N THR A 81 14.05 -2.46 -29.65
CA THR A 81 13.65 -3.78 -30.18
C THR A 81 14.06 -3.89 -31.64
N GLU A 82 13.99 -5.09 -32.22
CA GLU A 82 14.30 -5.35 -33.63
C GLU A 82 13.72 -4.28 -34.57
N GLY A 83 14.57 -3.71 -35.44
CA GLY A 83 14.22 -2.61 -36.34
C GLY A 83 14.15 -1.21 -35.73
N THR A 84 14.37 -1.03 -34.43
CA THR A 84 14.41 0.28 -33.74
C THR A 84 15.76 0.56 -33.09
N ARG A 85 16.21 1.82 -33.15
CA ARG A 85 17.50 2.25 -32.61
C ARG A 85 17.49 2.35 -31.09
N THR A 86 18.68 2.38 -30.51
CA THR A 86 18.88 2.75 -29.11
C THR A 86 18.44 4.20 -28.90
N THR A 87 17.63 4.42 -27.86
CA THR A 87 17.06 5.73 -27.52
C THR A 87 17.30 6.03 -26.05
N GLN A 88 17.42 7.30 -25.72
CA GLN A 88 17.45 7.77 -24.34
C GLN A 88 16.56 9.02 -24.18
N SER A 89 15.73 9.03 -23.14
CA SER A 89 14.67 10.03 -22.95
C SER A 89 14.78 10.63 -21.54
N ILE A 90 14.57 11.94 -21.44
CA ILE A 90 14.39 12.66 -20.18
C ILE A 90 12.95 13.19 -20.14
N GLY A 91 12.27 13.01 -19.01
CA GLY A 91 10.95 13.59 -18.79
C GLY A 91 10.77 14.08 -17.35
N MET A 92 10.11 15.23 -17.19
CA MET A 92 9.95 15.92 -15.91
C MET A 92 8.49 16.03 -15.51
N LEU A 93 8.15 15.58 -14.30
CA LEU A 93 6.91 15.94 -13.62
C LEU A 93 7.27 16.90 -12.49
N SER A 94 6.95 18.18 -12.65
CA SER A 94 7.28 19.20 -11.67
C SER A 94 6.02 19.95 -11.21
N TYR A 95 5.66 19.80 -9.94
CA TYR A 95 4.63 20.61 -9.29
C TYR A 95 5.07 22.08 -9.22
N THR A 96 6.35 22.32 -8.95
CA THR A 96 6.93 23.66 -8.77
C THR A 96 6.86 24.48 -10.07
N PHE A 97 7.21 23.90 -11.22
CA PHE A 97 7.03 24.47 -12.55
C PHE A 97 5.56 24.81 -12.82
N LEU A 98 4.64 23.85 -12.65
CA LEU A 98 3.22 24.03 -12.97
C LEU A 98 2.56 25.10 -12.08
N ARG A 99 2.91 25.15 -10.80
CA ARG A 99 2.45 26.19 -9.86
C ARG A 99 3.04 27.56 -10.17
N SER A 100 4.36 27.66 -10.27
CA SER A 100 5.04 28.95 -10.43
C SER A 100 4.75 29.62 -11.79
N THR A 101 4.42 28.81 -12.81
CA THR A 101 3.98 29.31 -14.13
C THR A 101 2.46 29.29 -14.33
N ASN A 102 1.68 29.09 -13.25
CA ASN A 102 0.22 29.07 -13.20
C ASN A 102 -0.44 28.28 -14.35
N LYS A 103 -0.01 27.03 -14.58
CA LYS A 103 -0.61 26.16 -15.60
C LYS A 103 -1.92 25.55 -15.09
N GLU A 104 -2.98 25.72 -15.87
CA GLU A 104 -4.26 25.03 -15.65
C GLU A 104 -4.18 23.56 -16.12
N ASP A 105 -3.45 23.29 -17.20
CA ASP A 105 -3.18 21.96 -17.74
C ASP A 105 -1.87 21.33 -17.21
N ILE A 106 -1.83 20.00 -17.14
CA ILE A 106 -0.62 19.24 -16.78
C ILE A 106 0.32 19.18 -18.00
N ILE A 107 1.27 20.12 -18.06
CA ILE A 107 2.35 20.14 -19.04
C ILE A 107 3.52 19.29 -18.53
N VAL A 108 4.03 18.38 -19.37
CA VAL A 108 5.15 17.47 -19.06
C VAL A 108 6.30 17.73 -20.03
N PRO A 109 7.33 18.51 -19.64
CA PRO A 109 8.53 18.70 -20.45
C PRO A 109 9.24 17.38 -20.71
N MET A 110 9.57 17.11 -21.97
CA MET A 110 10.21 15.86 -22.39
C MET A 110 11.14 16.07 -23.58
N ILE A 111 12.36 15.56 -23.47
CA ILE A 111 13.35 15.53 -24.55
C ILE A 111 13.80 14.09 -24.82
N ASP A 112 13.89 13.76 -26.09
CA ASP A 112 14.30 12.45 -26.58
C ASP A 112 15.61 12.59 -27.37
N TYR A 113 16.46 11.57 -27.29
CA TYR A 113 17.65 11.38 -28.10
C TYR A 113 17.65 9.97 -28.72
N GLU A 114 18.24 9.82 -29.90
CA GLU A 114 18.42 8.55 -30.60
C GLU A 114 19.88 8.37 -31.00
N LYS A 115 20.37 7.13 -30.94
CA LYS A 115 21.73 6.81 -31.35
C LYS A 115 21.75 6.31 -32.80
N GLU A 116 22.45 7.07 -33.66
CA GLU A 116 22.83 6.67 -35.01
C GLU A 116 24.26 6.07 -34.93
N GLN A 117 25.27 6.91 -35.18
CA GLN A 117 26.65 6.68 -34.78
C GLN A 117 26.88 7.36 -33.42
N GLU A 118 26.59 8.66 -33.37
CA GLU A 118 26.52 9.48 -32.17
C GLU A 118 25.08 9.64 -31.64
N TRP A 119 24.93 10.34 -30.52
CA TRP A 119 23.62 10.71 -29.95
C TRP A 119 23.06 11.98 -30.61
N GLU A 120 21.92 11.84 -31.27
CA GLU A 120 21.23 12.94 -31.95
C GLU A 120 19.92 13.32 -31.24
N ARG A 121 19.56 14.60 -31.26
CA ARG A 121 18.34 15.14 -30.63
C ARG A 121 17.10 14.73 -31.44
N LYS A 122 16.21 13.94 -30.85
CA LYS A 122 15.00 13.43 -31.50
C LYS A 122 13.78 14.29 -31.21
N ALA A 123 13.51 15.27 -32.08
CA ALA A 123 12.26 16.03 -32.03
C ALA A 123 11.06 15.16 -32.41
N ARG A 124 9.94 15.27 -31.67
CA ARG A 124 8.69 14.53 -31.94
C ARG A 124 7.69 15.31 -32.81
N THR A 125 7.64 16.64 -32.65
CA THR A 125 6.77 17.55 -33.40
C THR A 125 7.62 18.60 -34.12
N THR A 126 8.33 19.44 -33.40
CA THR A 126 9.32 20.39 -33.95
C THR A 126 10.58 20.45 -33.09
N GLY A 127 11.69 20.91 -33.68
CA GLY A 127 12.91 21.22 -32.92
C GLY A 127 12.73 22.38 -31.93
N THR A 128 11.71 23.23 -32.11
CA THR A 128 11.37 24.31 -31.17
C THR A 128 10.69 23.75 -29.93
N ASP A 129 9.75 22.82 -30.05
CA ASP A 129 9.11 22.16 -28.89
C ASP A 129 10.12 21.37 -28.06
N TRP A 130 11.08 20.73 -28.73
CA TRP A 130 12.20 20.04 -28.09
C TRP A 130 13.08 21.04 -27.32
N ARG A 131 13.41 22.20 -27.92
CA ARG A 131 14.22 23.24 -27.26
C ARG A 131 13.51 23.84 -26.05
N ILE A 132 12.25 24.21 -26.17
CA ILE A 132 11.42 24.72 -25.06
C ILE A 132 11.34 23.68 -23.94
N SER A 133 11.27 22.38 -24.28
CA SER A 133 11.30 21.30 -23.29
C SER A 133 12.66 21.21 -22.57
N LEU A 134 13.79 21.33 -23.27
CA LEU A 134 15.12 21.39 -22.67
C LEU A 134 15.27 22.63 -21.76
N GLU A 135 14.91 23.81 -22.25
CA GLU A 135 14.96 25.08 -21.51
C GLU A 135 14.14 24.99 -20.22
N THR A 136 12.94 24.39 -20.28
CA THR A 136 12.10 24.16 -19.10
C THR A 136 12.74 23.17 -18.12
N ILE A 137 13.35 22.08 -18.59
CA ILE A 137 14.05 21.12 -17.72
C ILE A 137 15.26 21.78 -17.04
N ILE A 138 16.07 22.56 -17.77
CA ILE A 138 17.22 23.29 -17.22
C ILE A 138 16.79 24.32 -16.16
N GLN A 139 15.69 25.04 -16.41
CA GLN A 139 15.20 26.07 -15.48
C GLN A 139 14.63 25.49 -14.17
N TRP A 140 13.91 24.35 -14.23
CA TRP A 140 13.11 23.84 -13.12
C TRP A 140 13.62 22.55 -12.47
N SER A 141 14.75 21.99 -12.94
CA SER A 141 15.37 20.77 -12.36
C SER A 141 16.71 21.03 -11.66
N PRO A 142 17.31 20.02 -10.99
CA PRO A 142 18.63 20.13 -10.34
C PRO A 142 19.83 20.35 -11.29
N TYR A 143 19.62 20.37 -12.61
CA TYR A 143 20.69 20.44 -13.61
C TYR A 143 20.64 21.75 -14.40
N SER A 144 21.78 22.42 -14.58
CA SER A 144 21.92 23.75 -15.20
C SER A 144 22.19 23.70 -16.71
N THR A 145 22.63 22.55 -17.24
CA THR A 145 23.02 22.42 -18.65
C THR A 145 22.56 21.10 -19.26
N GLU A 146 22.49 21.06 -20.59
CA GLU A 146 22.31 19.82 -21.35
C GLU A 146 23.47 18.83 -21.11
N ALA A 147 24.68 19.32 -20.83
CA ALA A 147 25.84 18.48 -20.54
C ALA A 147 25.68 17.71 -19.23
N GLU A 148 25.21 18.36 -18.16
CA GLU A 148 24.87 17.72 -16.89
C GLU A 148 23.74 16.69 -17.06
N LEU A 149 22.68 17.04 -17.80
CA LEU A 149 21.59 16.11 -18.13
C LEU A 149 22.04 14.90 -18.94
N ILE A 150 23.08 15.04 -19.78
CA ILE A 150 23.70 13.94 -20.52
C ILE A 150 24.63 13.11 -19.61
N GLN A 151 25.31 13.74 -18.64
CA GLN A 151 26.19 13.07 -17.68
C GLN A 151 25.45 12.05 -16.79
N GLU A 152 24.19 12.33 -16.42
CA GLU A 152 23.33 11.39 -15.68
C GLU A 152 23.01 10.09 -16.45
N PHE A 153 23.14 10.09 -17.79
CA PHE A 153 23.10 8.86 -18.60
C PHE A 153 24.42 8.08 -18.61
N GLY A 154 25.42 8.50 -17.81
CA GLY A 154 26.70 7.82 -17.62
C GLY A 154 26.66 6.69 -16.57
N SER A 155 25.77 6.75 -15.58
CA SER A 155 25.55 5.63 -14.64
C SER A 155 24.67 4.54 -15.25
N ILE A 156 23.69 4.92 -16.08
CA ILE A 156 22.86 3.98 -16.84
C ILE A 156 23.75 3.26 -17.85
N GLY A 157 23.71 1.93 -17.86
CA GLY A 157 24.37 1.09 -18.87
C GLY A 157 23.70 1.20 -20.25
N GLU A 158 23.78 0.16 -21.08
CA GLU A 158 23.11 0.16 -22.40
C GLU A 158 21.56 0.27 -22.32
N GLN A 159 20.98 -0.09 -21.18
CA GLN A 159 19.56 0.03 -20.87
C GLN A 159 19.38 0.34 -19.37
N GLY A 160 18.26 0.96 -19.01
CA GLY A 160 17.87 1.17 -17.62
C GLY A 160 16.95 2.39 -17.40
N THR A 161 16.67 2.67 -16.14
CA THR A 161 15.91 3.84 -15.69
C THR A 161 16.60 4.45 -14.47
N ARG A 162 16.67 5.78 -14.42
CA ARG A 162 17.18 6.55 -13.28
C ARG A 162 16.17 7.64 -12.95
N ILE A 163 15.73 7.70 -11.70
CA ILE A 163 14.66 8.57 -11.21
C ILE A 163 15.27 9.42 -10.10
N VAL A 164 15.23 10.74 -10.27
CA VAL A 164 15.70 11.71 -9.26
C VAL A 164 14.50 12.50 -8.78
N ILE A 165 14.11 12.28 -7.52
CA ILE A 165 13.01 12.98 -6.85
C ILE A 165 13.63 14.07 -5.98
N TYR A 166 13.22 15.32 -6.18
CA TYR A 166 13.78 16.51 -5.55
C TYR A 166 12.67 17.41 -5.02
N ASN A 167 13.05 18.42 -4.23
CA ASN A 167 12.12 19.18 -3.40
C ASN A 167 11.26 18.22 -2.55
N LEU A 168 11.97 17.38 -1.77
CA LEU A 168 11.38 16.36 -0.89
C LEU A 168 10.49 17.02 0.17
N TRP A 169 9.44 16.31 0.62
CA TRP A 169 8.47 16.90 1.55
C TRP A 169 9.02 17.02 2.99
N GLU A 170 8.75 18.17 3.60
CA GLU A 170 9.02 18.52 4.99
C GLU A 170 7.80 18.24 5.89
N ASP A 171 8.05 18.09 7.20
CA ASP A 171 7.04 17.98 8.26
C ASP A 171 6.55 19.36 8.76
N ASP A 172 5.62 19.37 9.72
CA ASP A 172 5.06 20.62 10.29
C ASP A 172 6.13 21.44 11.06
N GLU A 173 7.26 20.82 11.41
CA GLU A 173 8.43 21.44 12.02
C GLU A 173 9.43 22.04 11.00
N GLY A 174 9.26 21.76 9.70
CA GLY A 174 10.12 22.25 8.62
C GLY A 174 11.35 21.38 8.34
N GLU A 175 11.32 20.11 8.74
CA GLU A 175 12.39 19.14 8.53
C GLU A 175 11.95 18.04 7.55
N LEU A 176 12.86 17.50 6.74
CA LEU A 176 12.52 16.45 5.76
C LEU A 176 11.88 15.23 6.44
N GLU A 177 10.72 14.75 5.97
CA GLU A 177 10.07 13.53 6.51
C GLU A 177 11.00 12.30 6.51
N LEU A 178 11.92 12.27 5.53
CA LEU A 178 12.94 11.26 5.36
C LEU A 178 14.24 11.66 6.10
N ASP A 179 14.65 10.82 7.03
CA ASP A 179 15.91 10.89 7.76
C ASP A 179 16.99 10.09 7.00
N PHE A 180 18.11 10.76 6.71
CA PHE A 180 19.26 10.22 5.98
C PHE A 180 20.54 10.16 6.84
N ASP A 181 20.46 10.58 8.10
CA ASP A 181 21.60 10.81 9.00
C ASP A 181 21.64 9.82 10.17
N ALA A 182 20.47 9.37 10.65
CA ALA A 182 20.33 8.49 11.80
C ALA A 182 20.99 7.12 11.66
N ASP A 183 21.02 6.60 10.43
CA ASP A 183 21.82 5.47 10.00
C ASP A 183 22.22 5.75 8.55
N ALA A 184 23.51 6.00 8.30
CA ALA A 184 24.02 6.31 6.97
C ALA A 184 23.69 5.21 5.94
N ASN A 185 23.43 3.98 6.40
CA ASN A 185 23.15 2.79 5.59
C ASN A 185 21.63 2.54 5.40
N ASP A 186 20.76 3.43 5.86
CA ASP A 186 19.30 3.30 5.75
C ASP A 186 18.68 4.60 5.21
N ILE A 187 17.38 4.57 4.95
CA ILE A 187 16.56 5.77 4.80
C ILE A 187 15.40 5.57 5.77
N GLN A 188 15.25 6.50 6.73
CA GLN A 188 14.28 6.34 7.81
C GLN A 188 13.17 7.39 7.75
N ILE A 189 12.10 7.17 8.50
CA ILE A 189 10.99 8.12 8.64
C ILE A 189 11.02 8.73 10.04
N ARG A 190 10.88 10.05 10.13
CA ARG A 190 10.89 10.81 11.39
C ARG A 190 9.57 10.63 12.18
N GLY A 191 9.52 11.24 13.37
CA GLY A 191 8.31 11.31 14.20
C GLY A 191 7.78 9.94 14.67
N VAL A 192 6.44 9.84 14.73
CA VAL A 192 5.70 8.83 15.53
C VAL A 192 5.98 7.36 15.14
N ASN A 193 6.46 7.06 13.93
CA ASN A 193 6.80 5.68 13.54
C ASN A 193 8.16 5.21 14.11
N ARG A 194 9.04 6.13 14.53
CA ARG A 194 10.38 5.86 15.06
C ARG A 194 10.40 5.83 16.60
N ASP A 195 9.66 4.88 17.16
CA ASP A 195 9.63 4.65 18.61
C ASP A 195 10.98 4.07 19.10
N GLN A 196 11.67 4.81 19.96
CA GLN A 196 12.94 4.41 20.58
C GLN A 196 12.84 3.08 21.36
N LYS A 197 11.67 2.77 21.92
CA LYS A 197 11.39 1.48 22.56
C LYS A 197 11.37 0.34 21.55
N ASN A 198 10.80 0.55 20.36
CA ASN A 198 10.83 -0.45 19.29
C ASN A 198 12.28 -0.69 18.80
N ILE A 199 13.11 0.35 18.73
CA ILE A 199 14.56 0.21 18.43
C ILE A 199 15.27 -0.64 19.51
N GLN A 200 15.01 -0.37 20.80
CA GLN A 200 15.57 -1.17 21.91
C GLN A 200 15.09 -2.64 21.85
N MET A 201 13.80 -2.86 21.60
CA MET A 201 13.21 -4.20 21.47
C MET A 201 13.75 -4.96 20.26
N ALA A 202 14.02 -4.28 19.13
CA ALA A 202 14.62 -4.88 17.95
C ALA A 202 16.04 -5.40 18.21
N ASN A 203 16.84 -4.65 18.98
CA ASN A 203 18.18 -5.05 19.40
C ASN A 203 18.15 -6.19 20.43
N GLN A 204 17.13 -6.21 21.31
CA GLN A 204 16.97 -7.26 22.32
C GLN A 204 16.40 -8.58 21.75
N PHE A 205 15.60 -8.51 20.69
CA PHE A 205 14.87 -9.65 20.12
C PHE A 205 15.07 -9.74 18.59
N PRO A 206 16.20 -10.29 18.12
CA PRO A 206 16.59 -10.23 16.71
C PRO A 206 15.62 -10.93 15.74
N ASN A 207 15.02 -12.06 16.14
CA ASN A 207 14.02 -12.76 15.32
C ASN A 207 12.67 -12.01 15.28
N SER A 208 12.55 -10.92 16.05
CA SER A 208 11.41 -10.00 16.12
C SER A 208 11.73 -8.63 15.53
N LYS A 209 12.98 -8.35 15.14
CA LYS A 209 13.47 -7.06 14.60
C LYS A 209 12.48 -6.46 13.60
N HIS A 210 12.16 -7.22 12.55
CA HIS A 210 11.25 -6.79 11.49
C HIS A 210 9.86 -6.34 11.97
N PHE A 211 9.31 -6.90 13.06
CA PHE A 211 8.04 -6.44 13.63
C PHE A 211 8.15 -5.03 14.24
N PHE A 212 9.31 -4.69 14.79
CA PHE A 212 9.57 -3.41 15.45
C PHE A 212 10.07 -2.32 14.48
N THR A 213 10.85 -2.68 13.44
CA THR A 213 11.54 -1.71 12.58
C THR A 213 10.86 -1.40 11.23
N TYR A 214 9.97 -2.24 10.71
CA TYR A 214 9.40 -2.09 9.36
C TYR A 214 8.61 -0.78 9.10
N ARG A 215 8.26 -0.03 10.16
CA ARG A 215 7.49 1.23 10.05
C ARG A 215 8.35 2.48 9.89
N HIS A 216 9.64 2.41 10.22
CA HIS A 216 10.55 3.55 10.16
C HIS A 216 11.86 3.25 9.43
N SER A 217 12.24 1.99 9.19
CA SER A 217 13.46 1.62 8.47
C SER A 217 13.12 1.09 7.08
N LEU A 218 13.59 1.76 6.03
CA LEU A 218 13.40 1.31 4.65
C LEU A 218 14.12 -0.01 4.41
N ARG A 219 15.35 -0.18 4.92
CA ARG A 219 16.10 -1.46 4.86
C ARG A 219 15.29 -2.61 5.46
N SER A 220 14.64 -2.37 6.61
CA SER A 220 13.79 -3.36 7.28
C SER A 220 12.44 -3.62 6.60
N TYR A 221 11.93 -2.70 5.77
CA TYR A 221 10.71 -2.93 4.98
C TYR A 221 11.04 -3.63 3.66
N ALA A 222 12.16 -3.23 3.03
CA ALA A 222 12.66 -3.79 1.79
C ALA A 222 13.04 -5.27 1.92
N SER A 223 13.75 -5.66 2.99
CA SER A 223 14.18 -7.05 3.23
C SER A 223 13.02 -8.06 3.20
N ILE A 224 11.81 -7.66 3.62
CA ILE A 224 10.59 -8.49 3.70
C ILE A 224 9.57 -8.19 2.58
N LEU A 225 9.89 -7.26 1.67
CA LEU A 225 8.94 -6.67 0.70
C LEU A 225 8.39 -7.68 -0.32
N TYR A 226 9.18 -8.70 -0.59
CA TYR A 226 8.86 -9.82 -1.47
C TYR A 226 8.92 -11.13 -0.68
N LEU A 227 8.09 -12.11 -1.02
CA LEU A 227 8.09 -13.42 -0.35
C LEU A 227 9.36 -14.22 -0.69
N TRP A 228 9.89 -14.00 -1.90
CA TRP A 228 11.18 -14.50 -2.41
C TRP A 228 11.73 -13.52 -3.45
N LEU A 229 13.05 -13.45 -3.61
CA LEU A 229 13.70 -12.78 -4.74
C LEU A 229 14.26 -13.82 -5.73
N PRO A 230 14.32 -13.52 -7.04
CA PRO A 230 15.16 -14.27 -7.98
C PRO A 230 16.64 -14.17 -7.62
N ASP A 231 17.40 -15.27 -7.78
CA ASP A 231 18.84 -15.31 -7.46
C ASP A 231 19.68 -14.27 -8.23
N ASN A 232 19.16 -13.80 -9.37
CA ASN A 232 19.78 -12.80 -10.23
C ASN A 232 19.25 -11.37 -10.02
N PHE A 233 18.49 -11.11 -8.95
CA PHE A 233 17.93 -9.79 -8.63
C PHE A 233 18.31 -9.32 -7.22
N ARG A 234 18.91 -8.13 -7.12
CA ARG A 234 19.43 -7.56 -5.87
C ARG A 234 18.82 -6.19 -5.59
N MET A 235 18.62 -5.86 -4.32
CA MET A 235 18.17 -4.53 -3.89
C MET A 235 19.31 -3.86 -3.13
N ILE A 236 19.69 -2.66 -3.52
CA ILE A 236 20.79 -1.88 -2.93
C ILE A 236 20.17 -0.61 -2.33
N LEU A 237 20.62 -0.24 -1.14
CA LEU A 237 20.19 0.96 -0.43
C LEU A 237 21.43 1.63 0.18
N ARG A 238 21.63 2.93 -0.05
CA ARG A 238 22.80 3.68 0.49
C ARG A 238 24.13 2.95 0.19
N GLY A 239 24.32 2.56 -1.07
CA GLY A 239 25.44 1.73 -1.53
C GLY A 239 25.54 0.28 -1.00
N ILE A 240 24.73 -0.14 -0.01
CA ILE A 240 24.83 -1.47 0.63
C ILE A 240 23.63 -2.35 0.29
N GLU A 241 23.91 -3.55 -0.21
CA GLU A 241 22.91 -4.57 -0.55
C GLU A 241 22.00 -4.94 0.63
N ILE A 242 20.71 -5.14 0.36
CA ILE A 242 19.68 -5.48 1.34
C ILE A 242 19.52 -6.99 1.38
N GLU A 243 19.97 -7.62 2.46
CA GLU A 243 19.73 -9.04 2.73
C GLU A 243 18.22 -9.34 2.69
N HIS A 244 17.80 -10.30 1.84
CA HIS A 244 16.41 -10.74 1.78
C HIS A 244 16.08 -11.59 3.01
N HIS A 245 15.01 -11.23 3.73
CA HIS A 245 14.63 -11.91 4.95
C HIS A 245 13.27 -12.60 4.82
N ASN A 246 13.31 -13.92 4.71
CA ASN A 246 12.11 -14.74 4.80
C ASN A 246 11.68 -14.88 6.27
N ILE A 247 10.62 -14.17 6.68
CA ILE A 247 10.01 -14.22 8.02
C ILE A 247 9.72 -15.65 8.51
N VAL A 248 9.52 -16.63 7.62
CA VAL A 248 9.35 -18.04 8.03
C VAL A 248 10.58 -18.59 8.76
N ASN A 249 11.77 -18.00 8.59
CA ASN A 249 13.01 -18.35 9.28
C ASN A 249 13.02 -17.93 10.75
N ASP A 250 12.26 -16.91 11.14
CA ASP A 250 12.12 -16.46 12.54
C ASP A 250 11.29 -17.42 13.40
N LEU A 251 10.59 -18.37 12.76
CA LEU A 251 9.55 -19.17 13.39
C LEU A 251 10.07 -20.49 13.95
N MET A 252 9.53 -20.87 15.10
CA MET A 252 9.56 -22.24 15.66
C MET A 252 8.14 -22.82 15.72
N LEU A 253 8.07 -24.14 15.95
CA LEU A 253 6.82 -24.91 16.00
C LEU A 253 5.94 -24.73 14.74
N LYS A 254 6.57 -24.52 13.58
CA LYS A 254 5.93 -24.16 12.31
C LYS A 254 4.84 -25.18 11.92
N LYS A 255 3.69 -24.69 11.47
CA LYS A 255 2.59 -25.51 10.93
C LYS A 255 2.09 -24.88 9.63
N GLN A 256 1.97 -25.68 8.58
CA GLN A 256 1.30 -25.27 7.35
C GLN A 256 -0.19 -25.61 7.41
N LEU A 257 -1.02 -24.72 6.91
CA LEU A 257 -2.48 -24.83 6.90
C LEU A 257 -3.03 -24.29 5.57
N THR A 258 -3.67 -25.12 4.76
CA THR A 258 -4.34 -24.65 3.54
C THR A 258 -5.68 -23.98 3.88
N TYR A 259 -5.95 -22.84 3.25
CA TYR A 259 -7.27 -22.24 3.12
C TYR A 259 -7.71 -22.31 1.66
N LYS A 260 -8.97 -22.71 1.44
CA LYS A 260 -9.67 -22.61 0.15
C LYS A 260 -10.96 -21.82 0.40
N PRO A 261 -11.21 -20.69 -0.28
CA PRO A 261 -12.48 -19.97 -0.19
C PRO A 261 -13.65 -20.83 -0.67
N ALA A 262 -14.77 -20.77 0.06
CA ALA A 262 -16.03 -21.36 -0.40
C ALA A 262 -16.71 -20.39 -1.40
N MET A 263 -16.66 -20.75 -2.68
CA MET A 263 -17.38 -20.08 -3.77
C MET A 263 -18.83 -20.58 -3.83
N ALA A 264 -19.75 -19.75 -4.33
CA ALA A 264 -21.18 -20.07 -4.35
C ALA A 264 -21.54 -21.28 -5.25
N ASN A 265 -20.72 -21.54 -6.27
CA ASN A 265 -20.98 -22.55 -7.31
C ASN A 265 -20.11 -23.81 -7.15
N GLY A 266 -19.71 -24.14 -5.92
CA GLY A 266 -18.91 -25.33 -5.59
C GLY A 266 -17.42 -25.06 -5.36
N PHE A 267 -16.63 -26.13 -5.22
CA PHE A 267 -15.19 -26.03 -4.99
C PHE A 267 -14.45 -25.50 -6.23
N PRO A 268 -13.51 -24.55 -6.11
CA PRO A 268 -12.71 -24.09 -7.23
C PRO A 268 -11.79 -25.23 -7.73
N LYS A 269 -11.77 -25.44 -9.06
CA LYS A 269 -10.85 -26.36 -9.72
C LYS A 269 -9.42 -25.80 -9.81
N ASP A 270 -9.27 -24.47 -9.71
CA ASP A 270 -8.00 -23.79 -9.90
C ASP A 270 -7.16 -23.73 -8.62
N THR A 271 -5.93 -24.24 -8.69
CA THR A 271 -4.95 -24.23 -7.59
C THR A 271 -4.66 -22.82 -7.07
N HIS A 272 -4.73 -21.80 -7.94
CA HIS A 272 -4.53 -20.38 -7.59
C HIS A 272 -5.56 -19.80 -6.61
N MET A 273 -6.70 -20.46 -6.38
CA MET A 273 -7.66 -20.04 -5.35
C MET A 273 -7.35 -20.61 -3.95
N ALA A 274 -6.30 -21.41 -3.78
CA ALA A 274 -5.83 -21.85 -2.46
C ALA A 274 -4.75 -20.91 -1.90
N ALA A 275 -4.77 -20.67 -0.60
CA ALA A 275 -3.68 -20.02 0.13
C ALA A 275 -3.06 -21.00 1.13
N THR A 276 -1.74 -21.17 1.07
CA THR A 276 -0.97 -21.89 2.09
C THR A 276 -0.54 -20.91 3.17
N VAL A 277 -1.04 -21.11 4.39
CA VAL A 277 -0.71 -20.30 5.56
C VAL A 277 0.34 -21.05 6.38
N THR A 278 1.55 -20.50 6.46
CA THR A 278 2.55 -20.96 7.43
C THR A 278 2.37 -20.17 8.72
N ILE A 279 2.07 -20.84 9.82
CA ILE A 279 1.88 -20.22 11.14
C ILE A 279 2.89 -20.79 12.14
N GLY A 280 3.46 -19.94 12.99
CA GLY A 280 4.48 -20.32 13.95
C GLY A 280 4.54 -19.38 15.15
N PHE A 281 5.24 -19.80 16.19
CA PHE A 281 5.73 -18.85 17.21
C PHE A 281 7.04 -18.26 16.74
N VAL A 282 7.27 -16.96 16.90
CA VAL A 282 8.62 -16.38 16.77
C VAL A 282 9.57 -17.04 17.80
N LYS A 283 10.85 -17.24 17.46
CA LYS A 283 11.85 -17.82 18.38
C LYS A 283 11.92 -17.07 19.71
N ASP A 284 11.73 -15.76 19.69
CA ASP A 284 11.78 -14.88 20.87
C ASP A 284 10.51 -14.97 21.75
N ALA A 285 9.47 -15.72 21.33
CA ALA A 285 8.17 -15.75 22.01
C ALA A 285 8.24 -16.27 23.45
N LYS A 286 9.33 -16.95 23.82
CA LYS A 286 9.63 -17.37 25.20
C LYS A 286 9.68 -16.20 26.19
N HIS A 287 9.95 -14.98 25.71
CA HIS A 287 9.98 -13.74 26.49
C HIS A 287 8.60 -13.04 26.59
N HIS A 288 7.54 -13.68 26.09
CA HIS A 288 6.12 -13.25 26.16
C HIS A 288 5.80 -11.86 25.61
N ILE A 289 6.65 -11.37 24.70
CA ILE A 289 6.52 -10.11 23.96
C ILE A 289 5.21 -10.02 23.15
N ASP A 290 4.57 -8.85 23.11
CA ASP A 290 3.28 -8.63 22.43
C ASP A 290 3.43 -8.35 20.92
N ILE A 291 4.26 -9.14 20.25
CA ILE A 291 4.27 -9.18 18.78
C ILE A 291 3.23 -10.19 18.30
N GLN A 292 2.48 -9.89 17.25
CA GLN A 292 1.69 -10.89 16.52
C GLN A 292 1.10 -10.32 15.22
N GLY A 293 0.88 -11.19 14.25
CA GLY A 293 0.13 -10.86 13.04
C GLY A 293 0.45 -11.77 11.85
N PHE A 294 -0.24 -11.55 10.74
CA PHE A 294 -0.01 -12.24 9.48
C PHE A 294 0.66 -11.29 8.47
N ASN A 295 1.80 -11.69 7.91
CA ASN A 295 2.40 -11.02 6.75
C ASN A 295 1.74 -11.56 5.49
N VAL A 296 0.93 -10.70 4.86
CA VAL A 296 0.05 -11.06 3.75
C VAL A 296 0.63 -10.59 2.43
N TYR A 297 0.99 -11.54 1.57
CA TYR A 297 1.55 -11.32 0.24
C TYR A 297 0.49 -11.54 -0.85
N HIS A 298 0.69 -10.94 -2.00
CA HIS A 298 -0.12 -11.13 -3.20
C HIS A 298 0.75 -10.87 -4.43
N LYS A 299 0.82 -11.85 -5.35
CA LYS A 299 1.64 -11.84 -6.57
C LYS A 299 3.11 -11.48 -6.21
N ASN A 300 3.69 -12.24 -5.28
CA ASN A 300 4.98 -12.08 -4.58
C ASN A 300 5.16 -10.80 -3.73
N ARG A 301 4.34 -9.75 -3.87
CA ARG A 301 4.50 -8.48 -3.11
C ARG A 301 3.79 -8.53 -1.75
N LEU A 302 4.48 -8.13 -0.68
CA LEU A 302 3.87 -7.86 0.63
C LEU A 302 2.82 -6.75 0.49
N ILE A 303 1.60 -6.99 0.93
CA ILE A 303 0.51 -5.99 0.98
C ILE A 303 0.27 -5.54 2.41
N LYS A 304 0.13 -6.51 3.34
CA LYS A 304 -0.25 -6.22 4.72
C LYS A 304 0.77 -6.82 5.70
N PRO A 305 1.77 -6.04 6.16
CA PRO A 305 2.70 -6.48 7.21
C PRO A 305 1.98 -6.68 8.54
N PHE A 306 2.32 -7.77 9.24
CA PHE A 306 1.93 -8.08 10.62
C PHE A 306 0.45 -7.82 10.97
N TRP A 307 -0.48 -8.20 10.08
CA TRP A 307 -1.92 -8.00 10.27
C TRP A 307 -2.43 -8.72 11.52
N ARG A 308 -2.72 -7.98 12.60
CA ARG A 308 -3.32 -8.48 13.83
C ARG A 308 -4.82 -8.76 13.62
N VAL A 309 -5.13 -9.98 13.17
CA VAL A 309 -6.51 -10.48 13.00
C VAL A 309 -7.20 -10.88 14.33
N TRP A 310 -6.45 -10.97 15.44
CA TRP A 310 -6.97 -11.28 16.77
C TRP A 310 -6.42 -10.30 17.82
N THR A 311 -7.32 -9.60 18.50
CA THR A 311 -7.01 -8.88 19.74
C THR A 311 -7.59 -9.68 20.92
N ALA A 312 -6.75 -9.99 21.89
CA ALA A 312 -7.14 -10.59 23.16
C ALA A 312 -6.97 -9.57 24.29
N ALA A 313 -7.76 -9.69 25.36
CA ALA A 313 -7.60 -8.87 26.57
C ALA A 313 -6.44 -9.34 27.47
N GLY A 314 -5.93 -10.55 27.25
CA GLY A 314 -4.76 -11.13 27.94
C GLY A 314 -3.65 -11.51 26.95
N SER A 315 -2.78 -12.45 27.34
CA SER A 315 -1.64 -12.90 26.52
C SER A 315 -1.99 -13.66 25.22
N GLY A 316 -3.28 -13.82 24.89
CA GLY A 316 -3.75 -14.60 23.74
C GLY A 316 -3.16 -14.11 22.40
N GLY A 317 -2.39 -14.99 21.76
CA GLY A 317 -1.79 -14.75 20.44
C GLY A 317 -0.36 -14.21 20.46
N ARG A 318 0.16 -13.78 21.62
CA ARG A 318 1.48 -13.15 21.77
C ARG A 318 2.66 -14.02 21.36
N GLY A 319 3.30 -13.63 20.27
CA GLY A 319 4.41 -14.33 19.62
C GLY A 319 3.99 -15.17 18.42
N ILE A 320 2.69 -15.26 18.05
CA ILE A 320 2.31 -15.90 16.78
C ILE A 320 2.55 -14.94 15.62
N ILE A 321 3.37 -15.39 14.68
CA ILE A 321 3.52 -14.80 13.36
C ILE A 321 3.00 -15.81 12.32
N GLY A 322 2.29 -15.30 11.31
CA GLY A 322 1.90 -16.07 10.13
C GLY A 322 2.42 -15.44 8.84
N VAL A 323 2.59 -16.26 7.81
CA VAL A 323 2.97 -15.85 6.45
C VAL A 323 2.06 -16.58 5.47
N LEU A 324 1.49 -15.84 4.50
CA LEU A 324 0.67 -16.41 3.43
C LEU A 324 0.70 -15.53 2.17
N GLU A 325 0.54 -16.16 1.01
CA GLU A 325 0.18 -15.48 -0.23
C GLU A 325 -1.31 -15.70 -0.55
N VAL A 326 -2.01 -14.66 -1.01
CA VAL A 326 -3.46 -14.67 -1.30
C VAL A 326 -3.79 -14.03 -2.64
N ASN A 327 -3.70 -14.82 -3.71
CA ASN A 327 -3.88 -14.35 -5.09
C ASN A 327 -5.35 -14.26 -5.56
N PHE A 328 -6.31 -14.36 -4.63
CA PHE A 328 -7.77 -14.31 -4.87
C PHE A 328 -8.47 -13.11 -4.20
N VAL A 329 -7.69 -12.19 -3.63
CA VAL A 329 -8.15 -10.87 -3.13
C VAL A 329 -7.25 -9.81 -3.74
N GLU A 330 -7.83 -8.79 -4.37
CA GLU A 330 -7.05 -7.73 -5.01
C GLU A 330 -6.66 -6.63 -3.99
N PRO A 331 -5.44 -6.06 -4.09
CA PRO A 331 -5.01 -4.93 -3.27
C PRO A 331 -5.81 -3.65 -3.53
N ALA A 332 -5.87 -2.77 -2.54
CA ALA A 332 -6.30 -1.39 -2.73
C ALA A 332 -5.30 -0.60 -3.60
N HIS A 333 -5.70 0.60 -4.04
CA HIS A 333 -4.90 1.45 -4.96
C HIS A 333 -3.48 1.75 -4.45
N ASP A 334 -3.32 1.92 -3.14
CA ASP A 334 -2.03 2.17 -2.45
C ASP A 334 -1.18 0.89 -2.25
N LYS A 335 -1.81 -0.29 -2.35
CA LYS A 335 -1.25 -1.63 -2.08
C LYS A 335 -0.74 -1.82 -0.65
N GLN A 336 -1.31 -1.08 0.32
CA GLN A 336 -1.04 -1.23 1.77
C GLN A 336 -2.20 -1.94 2.52
N ASP A 337 -3.35 -2.11 1.87
CA ASP A 337 -4.42 -3.01 2.30
C ASP A 337 -5.08 -3.69 1.08
N PHE A 338 -6.08 -4.53 1.30
CA PHE A 338 -6.91 -5.19 0.30
C PHE A 338 -8.28 -4.51 0.15
N GLU A 339 -8.93 -4.71 -0.99
CA GLU A 339 -10.31 -4.29 -1.18
C GLU A 339 -11.25 -4.93 -0.13
N ARG A 340 -12.14 -4.11 0.46
CA ARG A 340 -13.05 -4.53 1.54
C ARG A 340 -14.20 -5.41 1.03
N THR A 341 -13.86 -6.63 0.68
CA THR A 341 -14.76 -7.63 0.10
C THR A 341 -15.23 -8.68 1.11
N ASN A 342 -16.34 -9.35 0.81
CA ASN A 342 -16.78 -10.54 1.54
C ASN A 342 -15.74 -11.68 1.49
N CYS A 343 -14.84 -11.71 0.50
CA CYS A 343 -13.75 -12.68 0.43
C CYS A 343 -12.68 -12.40 1.50
N LEU A 344 -12.26 -11.13 1.62
CA LEU A 344 -11.32 -10.67 2.66
C LEU A 344 -11.86 -10.92 4.08
N ALA A 345 -13.13 -10.60 4.33
CA ALA A 345 -13.76 -10.83 5.64
C ALA A 345 -13.83 -12.33 6.01
N ARG A 346 -14.06 -13.23 5.03
CA ARG A 346 -14.02 -14.68 5.23
C ARG A 346 -12.59 -15.17 5.51
N LEU A 347 -11.59 -14.62 4.83
CA LEU A 347 -10.17 -14.87 5.09
C LEU A 347 -9.79 -14.45 6.51
N GLU A 348 -10.09 -13.21 6.93
CA GLU A 348 -9.81 -12.70 8.28
C GLU A 348 -10.44 -13.59 9.36
N ALA A 349 -11.72 -13.93 9.23
CA ALA A 349 -12.43 -14.82 10.15
C ALA A 349 -11.81 -16.24 10.18
N ARG A 350 -11.24 -16.73 9.08
CA ARG A 350 -10.51 -18.00 9.04
C ARG A 350 -9.15 -17.90 9.72
N LEU A 351 -8.38 -16.84 9.46
CA LEU A 351 -7.06 -16.62 10.09
C LEU A 351 -7.19 -16.46 11.61
N ASN A 352 -8.18 -15.70 12.09
CA ASN A 352 -8.51 -15.58 13.52
C ASN A 352 -8.77 -16.95 14.17
N ARG A 353 -9.56 -17.82 13.52
CA ARG A 353 -9.81 -19.20 13.98
C ARG A 353 -8.56 -20.07 13.95
N MET A 354 -7.75 -19.99 12.89
CA MET A 354 -6.47 -20.70 12.77
C MET A 354 -5.51 -20.30 13.91
N GLN A 355 -5.34 -18.99 14.13
CA GLN A 355 -4.45 -18.43 15.15
C GLN A 355 -4.89 -18.85 16.57
N LYS A 356 -6.18 -18.73 16.90
CA LYS A 356 -6.73 -19.16 18.20
C LYS A 356 -6.53 -20.66 18.46
N LYS A 357 -6.78 -21.51 17.47
CA LYS A 357 -6.54 -22.96 17.62
C LYS A 357 -5.05 -23.25 17.78
N TYR A 358 -4.20 -22.73 16.88
CA TYR A 358 -2.76 -22.95 16.94
C TYR A 358 -2.16 -22.49 18.28
N TRP A 359 -2.63 -21.35 18.81
CA TRP A 359 -2.30 -20.87 20.15
C TRP A 359 -2.68 -21.88 21.23
N SER A 360 -3.95 -22.26 21.31
CA SER A 360 -4.44 -23.20 22.34
C SER A 360 -3.68 -24.52 22.31
N ASP A 361 -3.45 -25.05 21.10
CA ASP A 361 -2.74 -26.31 20.86
C ASP A 361 -1.25 -26.27 21.30
N ASN A 362 -0.60 -25.10 21.36
CA ASN A 362 0.87 -25.00 21.55
C ASN A 362 1.34 -24.06 22.68
N ARG A 363 0.47 -23.23 23.29
CA ARG A 363 0.88 -22.17 24.25
C ARG A 363 1.76 -22.68 25.41
N HIS A 364 1.49 -23.89 25.89
CA HIS A 364 2.21 -24.55 26.97
C HIS A 364 3.69 -24.81 26.63
N ARG A 365 4.02 -25.00 25.34
CA ARG A 365 5.38 -25.23 24.83
C ARG A 365 6.26 -23.98 24.85
N ILE A 366 5.65 -22.81 25.09
CA ILE A 366 6.28 -21.48 25.13
C ILE A 366 6.21 -20.89 26.56
N GLY A 367 5.88 -21.72 27.56
CA GLY A 367 5.83 -21.32 28.97
C GLY A 367 4.57 -20.52 29.38
N TYR A 368 3.61 -20.33 28.48
CA TYR A 368 2.30 -19.78 28.88
C TYR A 368 1.53 -20.85 29.66
N ARG A 369 1.05 -20.48 30.85
CA ARG A 369 0.24 -21.36 31.71
C ARG A 369 -1.00 -21.86 30.97
N ILE A 370 -1.42 -23.08 31.29
CA ILE A 370 -2.74 -23.59 30.95
C ILE A 370 -3.69 -23.13 32.06
N ASP A 371 -4.79 -22.48 31.69
CA ASP A 371 -5.84 -22.11 32.64
C ASP A 371 -6.67 -23.38 32.90
N SER A 372 -6.40 -24.05 34.01
CA SER A 372 -6.96 -25.37 34.34
C SER A 372 -8.38 -25.30 34.93
N GLU A 373 -9.25 -24.46 34.38
CA GLU A 373 -10.61 -24.22 34.89
C GLU A 373 -11.69 -24.28 33.79
N SER A 374 -11.90 -25.47 33.22
CA SER A 374 -13.14 -25.80 32.51
C SER A 374 -13.42 -27.32 32.44
N THR A 375 -12.94 -28.11 33.41
CA THR A 375 -13.09 -29.59 33.38
C THR A 375 -13.30 -30.17 34.80
N SER A 376 -14.23 -29.59 35.55
CA SER A 376 -14.65 -30.09 36.86
C SER A 376 -16.15 -29.94 37.12
N SER A 377 -16.99 -30.05 36.10
CA SER A 377 -18.44 -30.29 36.24
C SER A 377 -18.73 -31.73 36.69
N GLY A 378 -18.04 -32.17 37.76
CA GLY A 378 -18.02 -33.53 38.29
C GLY A 378 -18.61 -33.58 39.69
N THR A 379 -19.90 -33.91 39.75
CA THR A 379 -20.61 -34.54 40.88
C THR A 379 -20.16 -34.17 42.30
N ARG A 380 -20.90 -33.25 42.95
CA ARG A 380 -20.79 -33.04 44.42
C ARG A 380 -20.96 -34.36 45.18
N LYS A 381 -19.93 -34.83 45.88
CA LYS A 381 -20.09 -35.75 47.02
C LYS A 381 -19.58 -35.08 48.29
N ARG A 382 -20.40 -35.11 49.35
CA ARG A 382 -19.99 -34.73 50.70
C ARG A 382 -18.92 -35.73 51.17
N GLY A 383 -17.77 -35.21 51.62
CA GLY A 383 -16.80 -35.95 52.42
C GLY A 383 -16.47 -35.12 53.66
N GLN A 384 -16.94 -35.53 54.84
CA GLN A 384 -16.47 -34.96 56.09
C GLN A 384 -15.08 -35.52 56.38
N SER A 385 -14.11 -34.65 56.65
CA SER A 385 -12.89 -35.04 57.36
C SER A 385 -12.50 -33.91 58.30
N SER A 386 -12.59 -34.18 59.59
CA SER A 386 -12.12 -33.28 60.64
C SER A 386 -10.65 -33.55 60.92
N ARG A 387 -9.85 -32.49 61.13
CA ARG A 387 -8.87 -32.43 62.23
C ARG A 387 -8.28 -31.03 62.44
N ARG A 388 -8.39 -30.59 63.69
CA ARG A 388 -7.46 -29.76 64.48
C ARG A 388 -6.97 -28.44 63.86
N PHE A 389 -7.51 -27.35 64.42
CA PHE A 389 -6.72 -26.15 64.66
C PHE A 389 -5.53 -26.47 65.58
N GLU A 390 -4.37 -25.88 65.32
CA GLU A 390 -3.40 -25.52 66.36
C GLU A 390 -3.13 -24.01 66.28
N LYS A 391 -3.03 -23.34 67.43
CA LYS A 391 -2.78 -21.90 67.52
C LYS A 391 -1.31 -21.66 67.86
N GLY A 392 -0.48 -21.40 66.84
CA GLY A 392 0.85 -20.81 67.04
C GLY A 392 0.73 -19.29 67.12
N SER A 393 1.07 -18.69 68.28
CA SER A 393 1.03 -17.23 68.48
C SER A 393 2.43 -16.69 68.81
N GLN A 394 2.93 -15.77 67.99
CA GLN A 394 4.04 -14.88 68.34
C GLN A 394 3.78 -13.46 67.83
N LYS A 395 4.16 -12.46 68.64
CA LYS A 395 4.10 -11.01 68.34
C LYS A 395 5.45 -10.38 68.74
N SER A 396 6.02 -9.54 67.87
CA SER A 396 6.82 -8.34 68.17
C SER A 396 6.96 -7.56 66.84
N ILE A 397 6.56 -6.30 66.64
CA ILE A 397 6.88 -5.02 67.32
C ILE A 397 8.36 -4.64 67.06
N TYR A 398 8.66 -3.74 66.11
CA TYR A 398 8.91 -2.27 66.23
C TYR A 398 9.26 -1.70 64.81
N LEU A 399 9.18 -0.42 64.38
CA LEU A 399 8.67 0.93 64.78
C LEU A 399 7.89 1.48 63.52
N GLN A 400 7.03 2.52 63.47
CA GLN A 400 6.59 3.64 64.32
C GLN A 400 7.19 5.05 64.02
N ARG A 401 6.57 5.79 63.08
CA ARG A 401 6.53 7.28 63.03
C ARG A 401 5.16 7.76 62.51
N ILE A 402 4.20 8.03 63.42
CA ILE A 402 3.78 9.36 63.94
C ILE A 402 2.77 10.09 63.03
N LYS A 403 1.70 10.60 63.65
CA LYS A 403 0.58 11.35 63.03
C LYS A 403 0.54 12.80 63.55
N SER A 404 -0.06 13.69 62.74
CA SER A 404 -0.95 14.78 63.16
C SER A 404 -1.81 15.16 61.93
N ALA A 405 -3.15 15.16 61.90
CA ALA A 405 -4.18 15.57 62.88
C ALA A 405 -4.22 17.10 63.07
N ASP A 406 -5.36 17.80 63.03
CA ASP A 406 -6.75 17.32 62.84
C ASP A 406 -7.73 18.47 62.46
N ARG A 407 -9.04 18.14 62.35
CA ARG A 407 -10.27 18.98 62.20
C ARG A 407 -10.71 19.29 60.76
N SER A 408 -11.93 18.97 60.28
CA SER A 408 -13.33 19.05 60.81
C SER A 408 -13.98 20.41 60.48
N CYS A 409 -15.19 20.52 59.91
CA CYS A 409 -16.22 19.53 59.50
C CYS A 409 -16.97 20.04 58.22
N SER A 410 -18.11 19.53 57.71
CA SER A 410 -19.13 18.53 58.12
C SER A 410 -19.99 18.06 56.91
N ASP A 411 -20.79 17.01 57.10
CA ASP A 411 -22.17 16.71 56.64
C ASP A 411 -22.78 17.34 55.34
N LEU A 412 -23.74 16.74 54.61
CA LEU A 412 -24.21 15.38 54.27
C LEU A 412 -25.68 15.49 53.74
N ILE A 413 -26.06 14.61 52.80
CA ILE A 413 -27.44 14.15 52.48
C ILE A 413 -28.39 15.02 51.60
N ASN A 414 -28.63 14.48 50.39
CA ASN A 414 -29.88 14.33 49.60
C ASN A 414 -31.03 15.35 49.66
N LYS A 415 -31.59 15.70 48.48
CA LYS A 415 -32.87 15.09 48.00
C LYS A 415 -33.27 15.35 46.54
N ASN A 416 -34.05 14.39 46.06
CA ASN A 416 -34.61 14.16 44.72
C ASN A 416 -35.84 15.02 44.32
N ILE A 417 -36.08 15.07 42.99
CA ILE A 417 -37.37 14.88 42.26
C ILE A 417 -38.35 16.05 41.96
N ASP A 418 -38.64 16.15 40.65
CA ASP A 418 -39.82 16.59 39.85
C ASP A 418 -40.69 17.83 40.20
N ALA A 419 -41.07 18.63 39.18
CA ALA A 419 -42.40 18.56 38.51
C ALA A 419 -42.86 19.81 37.70
N SER A 420 -43.19 19.58 36.42
CA SER A 420 -44.36 20.13 35.67
C SER A 420 -44.51 21.60 35.21
N MET A 421 -44.84 21.73 33.90
CA MET A 421 -45.87 22.59 33.24
C MET A 421 -45.85 24.12 33.33
N SER A 422 -45.75 24.79 32.17
CA SER A 422 -46.87 25.55 31.55
C SER A 422 -46.52 26.21 30.20
N SER A 423 -47.55 26.51 29.39
CA SER A 423 -47.56 27.26 28.11
C SER A 423 -48.12 28.70 28.37
N PRO A 424 -48.46 29.64 27.42
CA PRO A 424 -48.65 29.49 25.96
C PRO A 424 -48.38 30.75 25.03
N VAL A 425 -48.78 30.65 23.74
CA VAL A 425 -49.06 31.68 22.67
C VAL A 425 -48.12 32.89 22.40
N MET A 426 -47.75 33.14 21.12
CA MET A 426 -48.37 34.20 20.27
C MET A 426 -47.84 34.36 18.81
N THR A 427 -48.77 34.78 17.93
CA THR A 427 -48.66 35.54 16.63
C THR A 427 -47.68 35.20 15.47
N LYS A 428 -48.31 35.02 14.29
CA LYS A 428 -47.88 35.32 12.89
C LYS A 428 -47.81 36.85 12.63
N PRO A 429 -47.25 37.43 11.51
CA PRO A 429 -47.47 36.99 10.12
C PRO A 429 -46.37 37.22 9.04
N SER A 430 -46.79 36.98 7.79
CA SER A 430 -46.16 37.12 6.45
C SER A 430 -45.69 38.54 6.07
N ALA A 431 -45.04 38.86 4.92
CA ALA A 431 -45.01 38.25 3.56
C ALA A 431 -43.81 38.81 2.73
N PRO A 432 -43.74 38.73 1.37
CA PRO A 432 -44.20 37.74 0.37
C PRO A 432 -43.08 37.28 -0.63
N ASN A 433 -43.41 36.37 -1.55
CA ASN A 433 -42.53 35.89 -2.65
C ASN A 433 -42.70 36.64 -3.99
N ARG A 434 -41.70 36.52 -4.88
CA ARG A 434 -41.83 36.14 -6.31
C ARG A 434 -40.49 35.53 -6.78
N GLU A 435 -40.36 34.36 -7.43
CA GLU A 435 -41.00 33.79 -8.65
C GLU A 435 -40.57 34.47 -9.97
N LEU A 436 -40.20 33.77 -11.06
CA LEU A 436 -40.11 32.31 -11.34
C LEU A 436 -39.27 32.03 -12.62
N SER A 437 -38.82 30.77 -12.79
CA SER A 437 -38.58 30.08 -14.10
C SER A 437 -37.30 30.40 -14.92
N SER A 438 -36.76 29.49 -15.76
CA SER A 438 -36.82 28.00 -15.79
C SER A 438 -35.85 27.37 -16.81
N ARG A 439 -35.56 26.07 -16.62
CA ARG A 439 -35.26 25.00 -17.62
C ARG A 439 -34.07 25.09 -18.61
N THR A 440 -33.13 24.18 -18.38
CA THR A 440 -32.37 23.33 -19.34
C THR A 440 -33.25 22.58 -20.39
N PRO A 441 -32.73 21.79 -21.38
CA PRO A 441 -31.32 21.42 -21.71
C PRO A 441 -30.98 21.47 -23.25
N GLN A 442 -29.76 21.08 -23.66
CA GLN A 442 -29.47 19.86 -24.47
C GLN A 442 -28.05 19.83 -25.10
N ARG A 443 -27.66 18.64 -25.60
CA ARG A 443 -26.38 18.28 -26.26
C ARG A 443 -26.68 17.82 -27.68
N ALA A 444 -25.85 18.20 -28.64
CA ALA A 444 -25.82 17.62 -29.98
C ALA A 444 -24.36 17.43 -30.45
N GLU A 445 -24.16 16.45 -31.31
CA GLU A 445 -22.88 16.10 -31.95
C GLU A 445 -23.01 16.31 -33.45
N MET A 446 -21.95 16.72 -34.17
CA MET A 446 -21.66 16.19 -35.51
C MET A 446 -20.30 16.65 -36.08
N SER A 447 -19.57 15.66 -36.60
CA SER A 447 -18.91 15.58 -37.92
C SER A 447 -18.18 16.78 -38.53
N ALA A 448 -17.00 16.49 -39.10
CA ALA A 448 -16.17 17.42 -39.85
C ALA A 448 -16.48 17.47 -41.35
N SER A 449 -16.13 18.57 -42.01
CA SER A 449 -15.65 18.59 -43.40
C SER A 449 -14.81 19.83 -43.72
N THR A 450 -13.94 19.69 -44.71
CA THR A 450 -12.98 20.69 -45.21
C THR A 450 -13.66 21.82 -45.99
N ILE A 451 -13.17 23.07 -45.87
CA ILE A 451 -13.07 24.03 -46.98
C ILE A 451 -11.98 25.09 -46.69
N ARG A 452 -11.21 25.42 -47.74
CA ARG A 452 -10.42 26.65 -47.98
C ARG A 452 -10.73 27.02 -49.44
N PRO A 453 -10.81 28.31 -49.82
CA PRO A 453 -9.58 29.05 -50.11
C PRO A 453 -9.61 30.58 -49.83
N GLU A 454 -8.41 31.18 -49.95
CA GLU A 454 -8.08 32.55 -50.39
C GLU A 454 -8.82 33.79 -49.81
N ARG A 455 -8.11 34.74 -49.14
CA ARG A 455 -7.22 35.82 -49.68
C ARG A 455 -8.03 37.11 -49.90
N SER A 456 -7.68 38.24 -49.28
CA SER A 456 -6.62 39.13 -49.80
C SER A 456 -6.52 40.44 -48.97
N VAL A 457 -5.46 41.24 -49.19
CA VAL A 457 -5.45 42.74 -49.14
C VAL A 457 -5.69 43.43 -47.77
N LEU A 458 -4.93 44.46 -47.32
CA LEU A 458 -3.64 45.08 -47.72
C LEU A 458 -3.12 45.96 -46.54
N HIS A 459 -1.80 46.27 -46.53
CA HIS A 459 -1.16 47.47 -45.92
C HIS A 459 -1.32 47.74 -44.39
N SER A 460 -0.42 48.46 -43.70
CA SER A 460 0.96 48.89 -44.02
C SER A 460 1.72 49.38 -42.76
N LEU A 461 3.02 49.07 -42.70
CA LEU A 461 4.16 49.91 -42.27
C LEU A 461 4.09 50.80 -40.99
N SER A 462 5.18 50.68 -40.20
CA SER A 462 5.91 51.78 -39.51
C SER A 462 5.24 52.45 -38.27
N ASN A 463 5.95 52.97 -37.26
CA ASN A 463 7.41 53.17 -37.09
C ASN A 463 7.83 53.15 -35.58
N THR A 464 9.03 52.62 -35.33
CA THR A 464 10.16 53.09 -34.47
C THR A 464 10.01 54.10 -33.31
N SER A 465 10.98 54.03 -32.38
CA SER A 465 11.43 55.05 -31.39
C SER A 465 10.67 55.11 -30.05
N ASP A 466 11.25 55.37 -28.86
CA ASP A 466 12.60 55.14 -28.25
C ASP A 466 12.49 55.44 -26.73
N GLY A 467 13.53 55.14 -25.92
CA GLY A 467 13.81 55.87 -24.67
C GLY A 467 13.63 55.15 -23.32
N ASP A 468 14.76 54.76 -22.71
CA ASP A 468 15.23 55.03 -21.34
C ASP A 468 14.20 55.28 -20.20
N THR A 469 14.37 54.80 -18.96
CA THR A 469 15.57 54.96 -18.10
C THR A 469 15.49 54.04 -16.86
N GLU A 470 16.62 53.76 -16.19
CA GLU A 470 16.68 53.06 -14.89
C GLU A 470 16.09 53.88 -13.71
N ILE A 471 15.45 53.20 -12.75
CA ILE A 471 15.54 53.52 -11.31
C ILE A 471 15.54 52.21 -10.50
N ALA A 472 16.51 52.04 -9.60
CA ALA A 472 16.58 50.88 -8.70
C ALA A 472 15.87 51.15 -7.35
N ILE A 473 14.94 50.28 -6.95
CA ILE A 473 14.38 50.25 -5.59
C ILE A 473 14.23 48.80 -5.10
N THR A 474 14.89 48.47 -3.99
CA THR A 474 14.66 47.25 -3.21
C THR A 474 13.44 47.41 -2.28
N PRO A 475 12.54 46.41 -2.17
CA PRO A 475 11.67 46.29 -1.02
C PRO A 475 12.01 45.06 -0.15
N SER A 476 12.07 45.29 1.15
CA SER A 476 12.28 44.25 2.17
C SER A 476 11.00 43.49 2.52
N ARG A 477 11.12 42.17 2.70
CA ARG A 477 10.48 41.35 3.75
C ARG A 477 9.18 41.88 4.39
N SER A 478 8.05 41.23 4.06
CA SER A 478 6.85 41.17 4.91
C SER A 478 6.31 39.73 4.91
N THR A 479 6.38 39.01 6.04
CA THR A 479 5.33 38.91 7.09
C THR A 479 4.14 38.05 6.67
N SER A 480 4.23 36.75 6.99
CA SER A 480 3.21 35.72 6.69
C SER A 480 1.95 35.84 7.55
N PRO A 481 0.73 35.66 7.00
CA PRO A 481 -0.49 35.44 7.77
C PRO A 481 -0.76 33.94 7.99
N THR A 482 -0.90 33.51 9.25
CA THR A 482 -1.22 32.13 9.63
C THR A 482 -2.65 31.75 9.23
N LEU A 483 -2.83 30.61 8.53
CA LEU A 483 -4.15 30.08 8.19
C LEU A 483 -4.61 29.02 9.21
N ARG A 484 -5.86 29.16 9.69
CA ARG A 484 -6.46 28.24 10.67
C ARG A 484 -7.21 27.09 9.99
N THR A 485 -7.06 25.88 10.54
CA THR A 485 -7.87 24.71 10.22
C THR A 485 -9.26 24.76 10.89
N PRO A 486 -10.31 24.21 10.24
CA PRO A 486 -11.55 23.78 10.91
C PRO A 486 -11.65 22.25 10.98
N GLU A 487 -11.85 21.71 12.18
CA GLU A 487 -12.03 20.27 12.43
C GLU A 487 -13.39 19.73 11.97
N LYS A 488 -13.51 18.39 11.87
CA LYS A 488 -14.78 17.67 11.75
C LYS A 488 -15.07 16.89 13.03
N SER A 489 -16.31 16.91 13.51
CA SER A 489 -16.80 15.96 14.52
C SER A 489 -18.13 15.31 14.09
N PHE A 490 -18.49 14.20 14.74
CA PHE A 490 -19.56 13.28 14.32
C PHE A 490 -20.81 13.39 15.18
N ARG A 491 -21.99 13.06 14.62
CA ARG A 491 -22.84 11.94 15.11
C ARG A 491 -24.03 11.57 14.20
N LYS A 492 -24.62 10.42 14.50
CA LYS A 492 -25.79 9.79 13.85
C LYS A 492 -27.10 10.27 14.48
N VAL A 493 -28.23 10.04 13.79
CA VAL A 493 -29.43 9.31 14.32
C VAL A 493 -30.33 8.88 13.13
N ASN A 494 -31.25 7.93 13.33
CA ASN A 494 -32.10 7.34 12.29
C ASN A 494 -33.60 7.66 12.47
N THR A 495 -34.33 7.82 11.35
CA THR A 495 -35.78 7.51 11.10
C THR A 495 -36.15 7.98 9.68
N SER A 496 -37.21 7.54 8.96
CA SER A 496 -37.91 6.24 8.81
C SER A 496 -39.12 6.41 7.86
N LEU A 497 -39.19 5.68 6.72
CA LEU A 497 -40.40 5.38 5.90
C LEU A 497 -41.27 6.58 5.38
N PRO A 498 -42.13 6.45 4.34
CA PRO A 498 -42.75 5.23 3.80
C PRO A 498 -42.62 5.00 2.28
N SER A 499 -43.19 3.88 1.83
CA SER A 499 -43.38 3.47 0.43
C SER A 499 -44.77 3.81 -0.12
N PRO A 500 -44.91 3.95 -1.45
CA PRO A 500 -46.10 3.52 -2.18
C PRO A 500 -45.85 2.28 -3.06
N SER A 501 -46.91 1.75 -3.67
CA SER A 501 -47.00 0.42 -4.29
C SER A 501 -47.35 0.46 -5.80
N LEU A 502 -47.93 -0.63 -6.34
CA LEU A 502 -48.20 -0.97 -7.75
C LEU A 502 -46.94 -1.48 -8.50
N ASP A 503 -46.99 -2.52 -9.34
CA ASP A 503 -48.08 -3.43 -9.74
C ASP A 503 -47.55 -4.86 -10.01
N GLY A 504 -48.40 -5.81 -10.44
CA GLY A 504 -47.95 -7.18 -10.74
C GLY A 504 -48.82 -7.97 -11.73
N VAL A 505 -48.80 -9.31 -11.60
CA VAL A 505 -49.72 -10.30 -12.22
C VAL A 505 -49.38 -10.82 -13.65
N LYS A 506 -48.71 -11.99 -13.69
CA LYS A 506 -48.78 -13.06 -14.74
C LYS A 506 -48.16 -12.69 -16.13
N ARG A 507 -47.92 -13.58 -17.10
CA ARG A 507 -48.38 -14.98 -17.33
C ARG A 507 -47.32 -15.87 -18.02
N SER A 508 -47.54 -17.18 -17.95
CA SER A 508 -46.76 -18.35 -18.40
C SER A 508 -46.56 -18.55 -19.92
N GLU A 509 -45.57 -19.42 -20.25
CA GLU A 509 -45.52 -20.34 -21.43
C GLU A 509 -45.39 -19.73 -22.84
N ARG A 510 -44.98 -20.44 -23.93
CA ARG A 510 -44.12 -21.64 -24.19
C ARG A 510 -43.94 -21.71 -25.72
N ILE A 511 -42.73 -21.97 -26.25
CA ILE A 511 -42.53 -22.54 -27.60
C ILE A 511 -41.38 -23.57 -27.57
N ALA A 512 -41.60 -24.72 -28.22
CA ALA A 512 -40.60 -25.76 -28.52
C ALA A 512 -40.28 -25.73 -30.03
N ALA A 513 -39.33 -26.48 -30.62
CA ALA A 513 -38.51 -27.60 -30.16
C ALA A 513 -37.05 -27.42 -30.71
N ARG A 514 -36.16 -28.39 -30.93
CA ARG A 514 -36.28 -29.80 -31.33
C ARG A 514 -34.89 -30.46 -31.23
N TYR A 515 -34.77 -31.66 -30.67
CA TYR A 515 -33.97 -32.81 -31.15
C TYR A 515 -34.00 -33.92 -30.09
N GLN A 516 -33.89 -35.19 -30.51
CA GLN A 516 -34.14 -36.38 -29.68
C GLN A 516 -33.10 -37.49 -29.95
N SER A 517 -33.13 -38.50 -29.08
CA SER A 517 -32.33 -39.74 -29.08
C SER A 517 -30.87 -39.58 -28.60
N LYS A 518 -30.29 -40.56 -27.89
CA LYS A 518 -30.79 -41.90 -27.50
C LYS A 518 -30.77 -42.09 -25.98
N GLU A 519 -31.69 -42.91 -25.48
CA GLU A 519 -31.67 -43.43 -24.11
C GLU A 519 -30.91 -44.76 -24.03
N ALA A 520 -30.37 -45.05 -22.84
CA ALA A 520 -30.15 -46.41 -22.35
C ALA A 520 -30.29 -46.38 -20.81
N ASN A 521 -31.12 -47.27 -20.25
CA ASN A 521 -31.39 -47.32 -18.81
C ASN A 521 -30.32 -48.11 -18.05
N VAL A 522 -30.10 -47.79 -16.76
CA VAL A 522 -30.03 -48.76 -15.63
C VAL A 522 -30.01 -48.00 -14.29
N THR A 523 -30.21 -48.72 -13.19
CA THR A 523 -30.78 -48.27 -11.91
C THR A 523 -29.80 -47.75 -10.84
N THR A 524 -30.40 -47.37 -9.71
CA THR A 524 -29.88 -46.68 -8.52
C THR A 524 -28.88 -47.44 -7.63
N ASN A 525 -28.23 -46.66 -6.75
CA ASN A 525 -27.54 -47.01 -5.49
C ASN A 525 -26.14 -47.64 -5.56
N GLY A 526 -25.28 -47.17 -4.65
CA GLY A 526 -24.01 -47.83 -4.27
C GLY A 526 -22.86 -46.86 -4.02
N GLU A 527 -22.37 -46.79 -2.78
CA GLU A 527 -21.04 -46.24 -2.50
C GLU A 527 -19.97 -47.19 -3.06
N ARG A 528 -18.94 -46.66 -3.73
CA ARG A 528 -17.69 -47.40 -3.96
C ARG A 528 -16.47 -46.50 -3.79
N GLN A 529 -15.57 -46.93 -2.93
CA GLN A 529 -14.18 -46.51 -2.92
C GLN A 529 -13.49 -47.09 -4.16
N SER A 530 -12.78 -46.26 -4.92
CA SER A 530 -11.89 -46.72 -5.98
C SER A 530 -10.52 -47.06 -5.39
N SER A 531 -10.25 -48.34 -5.13
CA SER A 531 -8.89 -48.82 -4.86
C SER A 531 -8.05 -48.71 -6.13
N VAL A 532 -7.13 -47.74 -6.18
CA VAL A 532 -6.08 -47.71 -7.20
C VAL A 532 -5.06 -48.79 -6.85
N ASP A 533 -4.73 -49.65 -7.82
CA ASP A 533 -3.72 -50.68 -7.64
C ASP A 533 -2.34 -50.03 -7.51
N ALA A 534 -1.78 -50.06 -6.30
CA ALA A 534 -0.50 -49.45 -5.98
C ALA A 534 0.68 -50.20 -6.62
N GLU A 535 0.54 -51.49 -6.92
CA GLU A 535 1.64 -52.31 -7.43
C GLU A 535 1.90 -52.01 -8.92
N ALA A 536 0.85 -51.75 -9.70
CA ALA A 536 0.95 -51.22 -11.06
C ALA A 536 1.69 -49.87 -11.10
N VAL A 537 1.33 -48.93 -10.22
CA VAL A 537 1.97 -47.60 -10.14
C VAL A 537 3.44 -47.70 -9.72
N ILE A 538 3.78 -48.58 -8.77
CA ILE A 538 5.15 -48.81 -8.34
C ILE A 538 6.00 -49.41 -9.46
N ASN A 539 5.45 -50.28 -10.31
CA ASN A 539 6.21 -50.87 -11.42
C ASN A 539 6.44 -49.86 -12.56
N GLN A 540 5.44 -49.03 -12.91
CA GLN A 540 5.64 -47.92 -13.86
C GLN A 540 6.74 -46.96 -13.38
N LEU A 541 6.74 -46.59 -12.09
CA LEU A 541 7.77 -45.72 -11.51
C LEU A 541 9.17 -46.36 -11.50
N LYS A 542 9.31 -47.69 -11.44
CA LYS A 542 10.62 -48.37 -11.59
C LYS A 542 11.12 -48.30 -13.02
N GLU A 543 10.24 -48.49 -14.00
CA GLU A 543 10.56 -48.48 -15.43
C GLU A 543 11.01 -47.08 -15.88
N GLU A 544 10.30 -46.03 -15.48
CA GLU A 544 10.69 -44.62 -15.67
C GLU A 544 12.05 -44.31 -15.02
N ASN A 545 12.31 -44.79 -13.79
CA ASN A 545 13.60 -44.61 -13.12
C ASN A 545 14.76 -45.41 -13.74
N SER A 546 14.48 -46.47 -14.50
CA SER A 546 15.50 -47.17 -15.29
C SER A 546 15.86 -46.36 -16.54
N SER A 547 14.85 -45.86 -17.25
CA SER A 547 15.04 -45.01 -18.44
C SER A 547 15.82 -43.72 -18.15
N VAL A 548 15.69 -43.16 -16.94
CA VAL A 548 16.42 -41.97 -16.47
C VAL A 548 17.88 -42.28 -16.05
N LYS A 549 18.26 -43.56 -15.89
CA LYS A 549 19.66 -43.96 -15.60
C LYS A 549 20.48 -44.36 -16.83
N GLU A 550 19.83 -44.50 -17.99
CA GLU A 550 20.48 -44.80 -19.28
C GLU A 550 20.61 -43.54 -20.17
N ARG A 551 20.55 -42.35 -19.54
CA ARG A 551 20.68 -41.02 -20.15
C ARG A 551 21.61 -40.13 -19.33
#